data_AF-A0A7Z0SVI8-F1
#
_entry.id   AF-A0A7Z0SVI8-F1
#
_cell.length_a   1.000
_cell.length_b   1.000
_cell.length_c   1.000
_cell.angle_alpha   90.00
_cell.angle_beta   90.00
_cell.angle_gamma   90.00
#
_symmetry.space_group_name_H-M   'P 1'
#
loop_
_entity.id
_entity.type
_entity.pdbx_description
1 polymer ?
#
loop_
_entity_poly.entity_id
_entity_poly.type
_entity_poly.pdbx_seq_one_letter_code
_entity_poly.pdbx_strand_id
1 'polypeptide(L)'
;MLGASRSPQAISLPEGELGRPALSLTELWTKKGVAAVITEAVDRKSLLLFVLVLVVCALFIGNASAAAVRTRRTELGILACVGWSRRARFTLVLGELMLLAVVAGLVGAGIAWTTAGALGLTLSWQHCLLAIPAAIVISAGAGLIPAWSASRVVPMAAVRPAVATGRRTSLRFRVVGLGLANLRRRSSRSLLGGAALALGTSALTLLVAITTQFEGRLVGTLLGDVVSVQVREADYAAVIAMLVLAVICVADVLYLNVRERAAEFATLRATGWTETSIAALIAVEGVAVGLLGSLVGAGVGVAAALGLSGSADSLNALLVLGGVTAVAGAAVAALALVAPITAQRRQNTVRLLAEDD
;
A
#
# COMPACT_ATOMS: atom_id res chain seq x y z
N MET A 1 32.47 -17.50 -7.02
CA MET A 1 33.81 -16.90 -7.16
C MET A 1 33.70 -15.41 -6.91
N LEU A 2 34.50 -14.84 -6.01
CA LEU A 2 34.48 -13.40 -5.69
C LEU A 2 34.98 -12.61 -6.90
N GLY A 3 34.08 -12.09 -7.73
CA GLY A 3 34.43 -11.29 -8.92
C GLY A 3 35.22 -10.03 -8.56
N ALA A 4 36.08 -9.57 -9.46
CA ALA A 4 36.91 -8.39 -9.29
C ALA A 4 36.53 -7.31 -10.31
N SER A 5 36.52 -6.05 -9.89
CA SER A 5 36.27 -4.90 -10.77
C SER A 5 37.35 -3.83 -10.58
N ARG A 6 37.64 -3.09 -11.64
CA ARG A 6 38.52 -1.92 -11.60
C ARG A 6 37.81 -0.76 -10.89
N SER A 7 38.52 -0.07 -9.99
CA SER A 7 38.10 1.08 -9.20
C SER A 7 39.15 2.18 -9.33
N PRO A 8 38.79 3.44 -9.66
CA PRO A 8 39.74 4.55 -9.68
C PRO A 8 40.19 4.86 -8.25
N GLN A 9 41.50 4.97 -8.04
CA GLN A 9 42.10 5.38 -6.77
C GLN A 9 43.09 6.52 -7.03
N ALA A 10 42.92 7.63 -6.32
CA ALA A 10 43.83 8.76 -6.40
C ALA A 10 45.07 8.48 -5.55
N ILE A 11 46.24 8.48 -6.20
CA ILE A 11 47.55 8.31 -5.57
C ILE A 11 48.29 9.63 -5.73
N SER A 12 48.68 10.24 -4.60
CA SER A 12 49.58 11.39 -4.59
C SER A 12 51.01 10.86 -4.56
N LEU A 13 51.73 11.00 -5.66
CA LEU A 13 53.16 10.73 -5.71
C LEU A 13 53.90 11.98 -5.25
N PRO A 14 54.70 11.90 -4.17
CA PRO A 14 55.49 13.04 -3.69
C PRO A 14 56.56 13.44 -4.72
N GLU A 15 57.12 14.64 -4.54
CA GLU A 15 58.18 15.15 -5.41
C GLU A 15 59.37 14.19 -5.46
N GLY A 16 59.82 13.87 -6.66
CA GLY A 16 60.94 12.96 -6.86
C GLY A 16 62.27 13.70 -6.76
N GLU A 17 63.30 13.04 -6.22
CA GLU A 17 64.66 13.60 -6.02
C GLU A 17 65.32 14.12 -7.33
N LEU A 18 64.80 13.76 -8.50
CA LEU A 18 65.28 14.19 -9.82
C LEU A 18 64.40 15.27 -10.49
N GLY A 19 63.69 16.09 -9.71
CA GLY A 19 62.93 17.24 -10.21
C GLY A 19 61.53 16.91 -10.77
N ARG A 20 60.95 15.78 -10.37
CA ARG A 20 59.56 15.44 -10.72
C ARG A 20 58.59 16.20 -9.78
N PRO A 21 57.69 17.06 -10.30
CA PRO A 21 56.70 17.74 -9.47
C PRO A 21 55.69 16.76 -8.87
N ALA A 22 55.07 17.12 -7.76
CA ALA A 22 54.05 16.31 -7.12
C ALA A 22 52.90 16.03 -8.10
N LEU A 23 52.60 14.75 -8.35
CA LEU A 23 51.53 14.33 -9.25
C LEU A 23 50.45 13.59 -8.48
N SER A 24 49.21 14.07 -8.58
CA SER A 24 48.02 13.27 -8.27
C SER A 24 47.63 12.48 -9.51
N LEU A 25 47.88 11.17 -9.49
CA LEU A 25 47.49 10.25 -10.55
C LEU A 25 46.28 9.44 -10.10
N THR A 26 45.32 9.27 -10.99
CA THR A 26 44.17 8.41 -10.74
C THR A 26 44.41 7.10 -11.46
N GLU A 27 44.70 6.03 -10.72
CA GLU A 27 44.96 4.70 -11.29
C GLU A 27 43.78 3.76 -11.07
N LEU A 28 43.55 2.84 -12.02
CA LEU A 28 42.47 1.87 -11.95
C LEU A 28 42.94 0.60 -11.24
N TRP A 29 42.69 0.51 -9.94
CA TRP A 29 43.08 -0.63 -9.10
C TRP A 29 42.00 -1.72 -9.11
N THR A 30 42.42 -2.98 -9.02
CA THR A 30 41.50 -4.13 -9.05
C THR A 30 40.96 -4.41 -7.64
N LYS A 31 39.69 -4.10 -7.41
CA LYS A 31 38.97 -4.39 -6.16
C LYS A 31 38.32 -5.77 -6.26
N LYS A 32 38.78 -6.73 -5.45
CA LYS A 32 38.22 -8.10 -5.37
C LYS A 32 36.95 -8.12 -4.50
N GLY A 33 36.00 -9.00 -4.82
CA GLY A 33 34.77 -9.18 -4.03
C GLY A 33 33.62 -8.24 -4.37
N VAL A 34 33.78 -7.37 -5.38
CA VAL A 34 32.75 -6.41 -5.81
C VAL A 34 31.47 -7.13 -6.26
N ALA A 35 31.60 -8.26 -6.98
CA ALA A 35 30.45 -9.03 -7.42
C ALA A 35 29.61 -9.58 -6.25
N ALA A 36 30.27 -10.06 -5.17
CA ALA A 36 29.58 -10.60 -4.00
C ALA A 36 28.82 -9.51 -3.23
N VAL A 37 29.45 -8.34 -3.06
CA VAL A 37 28.82 -7.17 -2.42
C VAL A 37 27.62 -6.69 -3.24
N ILE A 38 27.71 -6.68 -4.58
CA ILE A 38 26.60 -6.29 -5.45
C ILE A 38 25.46 -7.31 -5.35
N THR A 39 25.72 -8.61 -5.45
CA THR A 39 24.67 -9.64 -5.35
C THR A 39 24.00 -9.64 -3.98
N GLU A 40 24.77 -9.56 -2.89
CA GLU A 40 24.22 -9.55 -1.54
C GLU A 40 23.38 -8.29 -1.27
N ALA A 41 23.84 -7.13 -1.76
CA ALA A 41 23.06 -5.91 -1.68
C ALA A 41 21.75 -6.04 -2.47
N VAL A 42 21.81 -6.46 -3.73
CA VAL A 42 20.64 -6.63 -4.60
C VAL A 42 19.63 -7.61 -3.99
N ASP A 43 20.09 -8.75 -3.47
CA ASP A 43 19.23 -9.75 -2.82
C ASP A 43 18.52 -9.17 -1.59
N ARG A 44 19.23 -8.39 -0.76
CA ARG A 44 18.63 -7.76 0.42
C ARG A 44 17.57 -6.72 0.03
N LYS A 45 17.83 -5.90 -1.00
CA LYS A 45 16.85 -4.94 -1.55
C LYS A 45 15.62 -5.68 -2.10
N SER A 46 15.82 -6.70 -2.93
CA SER A 46 14.73 -7.46 -3.53
C SER A 46 13.88 -8.18 -2.48
N LEU A 47 14.52 -8.76 -1.44
CA LEU A 47 13.79 -9.39 -0.34
C LEU A 47 12.94 -8.38 0.43
N LEU A 48 13.48 -7.21 0.76
CA LEU A 48 12.73 -6.17 1.47
C LEU A 48 11.54 -5.68 0.66
N LEU A 49 11.74 -5.41 -0.63
CA LEU A 49 10.66 -5.00 -1.52
C LEU A 49 9.60 -6.11 -1.66
N PHE A 50 10.03 -7.36 -1.78
CA PHE A 50 9.12 -8.49 -1.87
C PHE A 50 8.25 -8.64 -0.62
N VAL A 51 8.86 -8.63 0.58
CA VAL A 51 8.13 -8.70 1.85
C VAL A 51 7.16 -7.52 2.01
N LEU A 52 7.60 -6.32 1.67
CA LEU A 52 6.77 -5.11 1.73
C LEU A 52 5.54 -5.22 0.82
N VAL A 53 5.73 -5.64 -0.44
CA VAL A 53 4.64 -5.85 -1.40
C VAL A 53 3.67 -6.92 -0.88
N LEU A 54 4.17 -8.03 -0.34
CA LEU A 54 3.34 -9.07 0.25
C LEU A 54 2.46 -8.55 1.40
N VAL A 55 3.03 -7.76 2.30
CA VAL A 55 2.31 -7.17 3.44
C VAL A 55 1.22 -6.21 2.96
N VAL A 56 1.53 -5.35 2.00
CA VAL A 56 0.57 -4.40 1.40
C VAL A 56 -0.58 -5.16 0.73
N CYS A 57 -0.26 -6.18 -0.08
CA CYS A 57 -1.25 -7.02 -0.74
C CYS A 57 -2.14 -7.77 0.27
N ALA A 58 -1.56 -8.36 1.32
CA ALA A 58 -2.31 -9.06 2.36
C ALA A 58 -3.32 -8.14 3.04
N LEU A 59 -2.92 -6.91 3.38
CA LEU A 59 -3.79 -5.94 4.05
C LEU A 59 -4.88 -5.40 3.12
N PHE A 60 -4.56 -5.20 1.83
CA PHE A 60 -5.54 -4.85 0.83
C PHE A 60 -6.61 -5.94 0.66
N ILE A 61 -6.19 -7.20 0.48
CA ILE A 61 -7.09 -8.35 0.38
C ILE A 61 -7.92 -8.49 1.65
N GLY A 62 -7.30 -8.32 2.83
CA GLY A 62 -7.99 -8.37 4.12
C GLY A 62 -9.06 -7.29 4.26
N ASN A 63 -8.78 -6.06 3.83
CA ASN A 63 -9.75 -4.97 3.83
C ASN A 63 -10.91 -5.23 2.85
N ALA A 64 -10.60 -5.59 1.61
CA ALA A 64 -11.58 -5.87 0.57
C ALA A 64 -12.51 -7.04 0.96
N SER A 65 -11.94 -8.12 1.49
CA SER A 65 -12.70 -9.28 1.97
C SER A 65 -13.53 -8.96 3.21
N ALA A 66 -13.00 -8.19 4.17
CA ALA A 66 -13.78 -7.69 5.30
C ALA A 66 -14.96 -6.83 4.84
N ALA A 67 -14.77 -6.00 3.81
CA ALA A 67 -15.82 -5.20 3.21
C ALA A 67 -16.90 -6.08 2.55
N ALA A 68 -16.50 -7.07 1.75
CA ALA A 68 -17.41 -8.01 1.11
C ALA A 68 -18.29 -8.76 2.15
N VAL A 69 -17.69 -9.21 3.25
CA VAL A 69 -18.42 -9.85 4.37
C VAL A 69 -19.41 -8.89 5.03
N ARG A 70 -19.05 -7.60 5.18
CA ARG A 70 -19.97 -6.59 5.74
C ARG A 70 -21.17 -6.34 4.83
N THR A 71 -20.96 -6.28 3.52
CA THR A 71 -22.05 -6.08 2.55
C THR A 71 -23.01 -7.26 2.52
N ARG A 72 -22.51 -8.49 2.65
CA ARG A 72 -23.33 -9.73 2.65
C ARG A 72 -23.75 -10.19 4.05
N ARG A 73 -23.71 -9.29 5.04
CA ARG A 73 -23.96 -9.67 6.45
C ARG A 73 -25.38 -10.21 6.65
N THR A 74 -26.37 -9.67 5.94
CA THR A 74 -27.77 -10.10 5.98
C THR A 74 -27.93 -11.52 5.43
N GLU A 75 -27.29 -11.83 4.29
CA GLU A 75 -27.27 -13.18 3.70
C GLU A 75 -26.66 -14.21 4.65
N LEU A 76 -25.50 -13.89 5.24
CA LEU A 76 -24.85 -14.73 6.24
C LEU A 76 -25.70 -14.91 7.51
N GLY A 77 -26.52 -13.90 7.84
CA GLY A 77 -27.52 -13.95 8.89
C GLY A 77 -28.66 -14.92 8.57
N ILE A 78 -29.20 -14.86 7.35
CA ILE A 78 -30.24 -15.77 6.86
C ILE A 78 -29.75 -17.21 6.86
N LEU A 79 -28.54 -17.47 6.35
CA LEU A 79 -27.92 -18.80 6.41
C LEU A 79 -27.79 -19.31 7.85
N ALA A 80 -27.43 -18.41 8.78
CA ALA A 80 -27.38 -18.75 10.20
C ALA A 80 -28.77 -19.05 10.79
N CYS A 81 -29.84 -18.36 10.36
CA CYS A 81 -31.22 -18.66 10.75
C CYS A 81 -31.70 -20.02 10.22
N VAL A 82 -31.28 -20.40 9.02
CA VAL A 82 -31.60 -21.71 8.41
C VAL A 82 -30.81 -22.87 9.06
N GLY A 83 -29.88 -22.57 9.98
CA GLY A 83 -29.15 -23.56 10.76
C GLY A 83 -27.76 -23.90 10.23
N TRP A 84 -27.20 -23.11 9.31
CA TRP A 84 -25.83 -23.34 8.86
C TRP A 84 -24.82 -23.20 10.01
N SER A 85 -23.96 -24.21 10.13
CA SER A 85 -22.93 -24.23 11.17
C SER A 85 -21.92 -23.08 11.00
N ARG A 86 -21.26 -22.68 12.09
CA ARG A 86 -20.20 -21.65 12.05
C ARG A 86 -19.05 -22.05 11.11
N ARG A 87 -18.74 -23.35 11.03
CA ARG A 87 -17.72 -23.89 10.13
C ARG A 87 -18.16 -23.77 8.67
N ALA A 88 -19.42 -24.07 8.34
CA ALA A 88 -19.94 -23.95 6.97
C ALA A 88 -19.87 -22.49 6.46
N ARG A 89 -20.23 -21.51 7.30
CA ARG A 89 -20.10 -20.09 6.97
C ARG A 89 -18.64 -19.66 6.79
N PHE A 90 -17.74 -20.16 7.65
CA PHE A 90 -16.31 -19.91 7.53
C PHE A 90 -15.74 -20.48 6.22
N THR A 91 -16.04 -21.75 5.91
CA THR A 91 -15.55 -22.43 4.70
C THR A 91 -16.15 -21.84 3.43
N LEU A 92 -17.39 -21.34 3.48
CA LEU A 92 -18.00 -20.63 2.36
C LEU A 92 -17.20 -19.37 2.02
N VAL A 93 -17.00 -18.48 3.01
CA VAL A 93 -16.28 -17.22 2.80
C VAL A 93 -14.82 -17.47 2.43
N LEU A 94 -14.14 -18.38 3.14
CA LEU A 94 -12.75 -18.71 2.82
C LEU A 94 -12.64 -19.38 1.45
N GLY A 95 -13.59 -20.25 1.08
CA GLY A 95 -13.64 -20.92 -0.22
C GLY A 95 -13.81 -19.95 -1.38
N GLU A 96 -14.68 -18.95 -1.24
CA GLU A 96 -14.80 -17.85 -2.22
C GLU A 96 -13.48 -17.10 -2.38
N LEU A 97 -12.80 -16.76 -1.27
CA LEU A 97 -11.51 -16.09 -1.31
C LEU A 97 -10.42 -16.96 -1.95
N MET A 98 -10.43 -18.28 -1.70
CA MET A 98 -9.47 -19.21 -2.32
C MET A 98 -9.71 -19.33 -3.82
N LEU A 99 -10.97 -19.40 -4.25
CA LEU A 99 -11.31 -19.43 -5.67
C LEU A 99 -10.84 -18.16 -6.38
N LEU A 100 -11.13 -16.99 -5.79
CA LEU A 100 -10.66 -15.71 -6.30
C LEU A 100 -9.12 -15.64 -6.33
N ALA A 101 -8.44 -16.19 -5.32
CA ALA A 101 -6.98 -16.24 -5.27
C ALA A 101 -6.37 -17.10 -6.37
N VAL A 102 -6.98 -18.26 -6.69
CA VAL A 102 -6.54 -19.12 -7.80
C VAL A 102 -6.69 -18.39 -9.14
N VAL A 103 -7.86 -17.79 -9.38
CA VAL A 103 -8.13 -17.05 -10.62
C VAL A 103 -7.18 -15.85 -10.74
N ALA A 104 -7.01 -15.06 -9.68
CA ALA A 104 -6.09 -13.94 -9.66
C ALA A 104 -4.63 -14.37 -9.83
N GLY A 105 -4.22 -15.51 -9.24
CA GLY A 105 -2.89 -16.09 -9.40
C GLY A 105 -2.61 -16.53 -10.83
N LEU A 106 -3.58 -17.16 -11.51
CA LEU A 106 -3.48 -17.54 -12.92
C LEU A 106 -3.36 -16.32 -13.84
N VAL A 107 -4.21 -15.30 -13.63
CA VAL A 107 -4.17 -14.05 -14.38
C VAL A 107 -2.84 -13.33 -14.13
N GLY A 108 -2.39 -13.27 -12.87
CA GLY A 108 -1.12 -12.68 -12.48
C GLY A 108 0.08 -13.37 -13.12
N ALA A 109 0.09 -14.72 -13.15
CA ALA A 109 1.12 -15.49 -13.83
C ALA A 109 1.14 -15.22 -15.35
N GLY A 110 -0.04 -15.08 -15.98
CA GLY A 110 -0.16 -14.70 -17.38
C GLY A 110 0.41 -13.30 -17.66
N ILE A 111 0.04 -12.31 -16.85
CA ILE A 111 0.57 -10.95 -16.96
C ILE A 111 2.09 -10.97 -16.79
N ALA A 112 2.60 -11.65 -15.75
CA ALA A 112 4.03 -11.77 -15.49
C ALA A 112 4.80 -12.40 -16.65
N TRP A 113 4.26 -13.44 -17.29
CA TRP A 113 4.86 -14.02 -18.48
C TRP A 113 4.91 -12.98 -19.61
N THR A 114 3.79 -12.33 -19.92
CA THR A 114 3.73 -11.35 -21.03
C THR A 114 4.68 -10.18 -20.84
N THR A 115 4.79 -9.65 -19.62
CA THR A 115 5.71 -8.56 -19.31
C THR A 115 7.17 -9.03 -19.35
N ALA A 116 7.47 -10.24 -18.88
CA ALA A 116 8.82 -10.82 -19.00
C ALA A 116 9.26 -10.94 -20.46
N GLY A 117 8.36 -11.41 -21.33
CA GLY A 117 8.61 -11.48 -22.78
C GLY A 117 8.85 -10.11 -23.40
N ALA A 118 8.07 -9.09 -23.01
CA ALA A 118 8.22 -7.72 -23.50
C ALA A 118 9.55 -7.07 -23.06
N LEU A 119 10.05 -7.42 -21.88
CA LEU A 119 11.33 -6.93 -21.35
C LEU A 119 12.54 -7.78 -21.79
N GLY A 120 12.35 -8.82 -22.61
CA GLY A 120 13.42 -9.72 -23.04
C GLY A 120 14.00 -10.58 -21.91
N LEU A 121 13.28 -10.74 -20.79
CA LEU A 121 13.68 -11.54 -19.64
C LEU A 121 13.26 -13.00 -19.84
N THR A 122 14.21 -13.93 -19.69
CA THR A 122 13.94 -15.36 -19.74
C THR A 122 13.43 -15.88 -18.39
N LEU A 123 12.16 -15.60 -18.08
CA LEU A 123 11.51 -16.20 -16.90
C LEU A 123 11.19 -17.67 -17.18
N SER A 124 11.74 -18.57 -16.35
CA SER A 124 11.29 -19.97 -16.35
C SER A 124 9.82 -20.04 -15.92
N TRP A 125 9.03 -20.84 -16.64
CA TRP A 125 7.60 -21.04 -16.39
C TRP A 125 7.31 -21.50 -14.94
N GLN A 126 8.26 -22.17 -14.29
CA GLN A 126 8.17 -22.60 -12.90
C GLN A 126 8.06 -21.42 -11.93
N HIS A 127 8.78 -20.32 -12.19
CA HIS A 127 8.71 -19.12 -11.35
C HIS A 127 7.37 -18.40 -11.51
N CYS A 128 6.81 -18.38 -12.73
CA CYS A 128 5.46 -17.87 -12.94
C CYS A 128 4.41 -18.72 -12.21
N LEU A 129 4.60 -20.05 -12.17
CA LEU A 129 3.69 -20.96 -11.48
C LEU A 129 3.70 -20.76 -9.96
N LEU A 130 4.83 -20.32 -9.37
CA LEU A 130 4.95 -20.00 -7.94
C LEU A 130 4.08 -18.81 -7.51
N ALA A 131 3.61 -17.98 -8.45
CA ALA A 131 2.69 -16.89 -8.14
C ALA A 131 1.33 -17.40 -7.62
N ILE A 132 0.87 -18.56 -8.09
CA ILE A 132 -0.41 -19.17 -7.70
C ILE A 132 -0.41 -19.59 -6.21
N PRO A 133 0.51 -20.45 -5.73
CA PRO A 133 0.55 -20.81 -4.32
C PRO A 133 0.85 -19.61 -3.43
N ALA A 134 1.68 -18.65 -3.87
CA ALA A 134 1.89 -17.42 -3.14
C ALA A 134 0.58 -16.63 -2.95
N ALA A 135 -0.19 -16.42 -4.04
CA ALA A 135 -1.48 -15.73 -3.99
C ALA A 135 -2.49 -16.43 -3.06
N ILE A 136 -2.54 -17.77 -3.10
CA ILE A 136 -3.39 -18.59 -2.21
C ILE A 136 -2.98 -18.38 -0.76
N VAL A 137 -1.68 -18.50 -0.43
CA VAL A 137 -1.18 -18.36 0.95
C VAL A 137 -1.47 -16.96 1.51
N ILE A 138 -1.19 -15.92 0.73
CA ILE A 138 -1.44 -14.52 1.13
C ILE A 138 -2.95 -14.31 1.35
N SER A 139 -3.79 -14.78 0.41
CA SER A 139 -5.24 -14.60 0.50
C SER A 139 -5.84 -15.41 1.65
N ALA A 140 -5.29 -16.58 1.94
CA ALA A 140 -5.72 -17.41 3.06
C ALA A 140 -5.41 -16.67 4.35
N GLY A 141 -4.16 -16.23 4.54
CA GLY A 141 -3.73 -15.47 5.71
C GLY A 141 -4.56 -14.20 5.91
N ALA A 142 -4.72 -13.40 4.86
CA ALA A 142 -5.50 -12.16 4.88
C ALA A 142 -7.00 -12.39 5.16
N GLY A 143 -7.56 -13.48 4.61
CA GLY A 143 -8.97 -13.83 4.71
C GLY A 143 -9.38 -14.48 6.02
N LEU A 144 -8.44 -14.94 6.86
CA LEU A 144 -8.74 -15.60 8.13
C LEU A 144 -9.59 -14.74 9.07
N ILE A 145 -9.21 -13.46 9.24
CA ILE A 145 -9.93 -12.54 10.13
C ILE A 145 -11.36 -12.26 9.61
N PRO A 146 -11.56 -11.86 8.34
CA PRO A 146 -12.88 -11.72 7.73
C PRO A 146 -13.73 -13.00 7.81
N ALA A 147 -13.18 -14.16 7.45
CA ALA A 147 -13.89 -15.43 7.46
C ALA A 147 -14.30 -15.84 8.89
N TRP A 148 -13.42 -15.61 9.87
CA TRP A 148 -13.74 -15.81 11.27
C TRP A 148 -14.85 -14.87 11.75
N SER A 149 -14.80 -13.60 11.33
CA SER A 149 -15.86 -12.63 11.64
C SER A 149 -17.21 -13.04 11.05
N ALA A 150 -17.23 -13.60 9.83
CA ALA A 150 -18.43 -14.13 9.18
C ALA A 150 -19.04 -15.31 9.95
N SER A 151 -18.19 -16.17 10.52
CA SER A 151 -18.63 -17.31 11.33
C SER A 151 -19.36 -16.91 12.62
N ARG A 152 -19.11 -15.70 13.12
CA ARG A 152 -19.65 -15.16 14.39
C ARG A 152 -20.83 -14.21 14.20
N VAL A 153 -21.36 -14.08 12.98
CA VAL A 153 -22.56 -13.27 12.74
C VAL A 153 -23.74 -13.83 13.55
N VAL A 154 -24.35 -12.97 14.36
CA VAL A 154 -25.51 -13.28 15.19
C VAL A 154 -26.78 -13.14 14.32
N PRO A 155 -27.61 -14.20 14.18
CA PRO A 155 -28.68 -14.25 13.17
C PRO A 155 -29.67 -13.08 13.26
N MET A 156 -30.18 -12.80 14.46
CA MET A 156 -31.18 -11.75 14.68
C MET A 156 -30.63 -10.34 14.48
N ALA A 157 -29.36 -10.12 14.80
CA ALA A 157 -28.70 -8.81 14.66
C ALA A 157 -28.23 -8.52 13.23
N ALA A 158 -28.25 -9.53 12.35
CA ALA A 158 -27.88 -9.40 10.96
C ALA A 158 -29.06 -9.03 10.05
N VAL A 159 -30.28 -9.42 10.45
CA VAL A 159 -31.52 -9.17 9.68
C VAL A 159 -32.18 -7.85 10.09
N ARG A 160 -32.06 -7.42 11.35
CA ARG A 160 -32.56 -6.10 11.75
C ARG A 160 -31.57 -4.99 11.41
N PRO A 161 -32.02 -3.86 10.83
CA PRO A 161 -31.16 -2.70 10.66
C PRO A 161 -30.60 -2.28 12.02
N ALA A 162 -29.29 -2.09 12.09
CA ALA A 162 -28.62 -1.74 13.33
C ALA A 162 -29.00 -0.31 13.72
N VAL A 163 -30.05 -0.16 14.55
CA VAL A 163 -30.41 1.11 15.17
C VAL A 163 -29.30 1.48 16.15
N ALA A 164 -28.33 2.27 15.69
CA ALA A 164 -27.25 2.75 16.54
C ALA A 164 -27.83 3.72 17.57
N THR A 165 -28.03 3.26 18.82
CA THR A 165 -28.39 4.12 19.94
C THR A 165 -27.19 5.01 20.29
N GLY A 166 -27.11 6.18 19.64
CA GLY A 166 -26.04 7.15 19.87
C GLY A 166 -26.23 7.93 21.17
N ARG A 167 -25.13 8.15 21.91
CA ARG A 167 -25.09 9.06 23.07
C ARG A 167 -25.34 10.50 22.60
N ARG A 168 -26.34 11.19 23.17
CA ARG A 168 -26.61 12.62 22.89
C ARG A 168 -25.37 13.45 23.23
N THR A 169 -24.88 14.21 22.28
CA THR A 169 -23.75 15.13 22.46
C THR A 169 -24.00 16.39 21.67
N SER A 170 -23.47 17.52 22.12
CA SER A 170 -23.57 18.78 21.39
C SER A 170 -22.90 18.67 20.02
N LEU A 171 -23.70 18.80 18.96
CA LEU A 171 -23.22 18.92 17.59
C LEU A 171 -22.77 20.38 17.40
N ARG A 172 -21.49 20.61 17.09
CA ARG A 172 -21.06 21.91 16.57
C ARG A 172 -21.43 21.92 15.08
N PHE A 173 -22.40 22.74 14.68
CA PHE A 173 -22.99 22.80 13.33
C PHE A 173 -22.06 23.29 12.19
N ARG A 174 -20.73 23.16 12.32
CA ARG A 174 -19.79 23.44 11.22
C ARG A 174 -19.39 22.15 10.54
N VAL A 175 -19.40 22.14 9.21
CA VAL A 175 -19.01 20.99 8.35
C VAL A 175 -17.68 20.38 8.79
N VAL A 176 -16.69 21.23 9.10
CA VAL A 176 -15.37 20.78 9.58
C VAL A 176 -15.46 20.08 10.93
N GLY A 177 -16.27 20.60 11.85
CA GLY A 177 -16.45 20.03 13.19
C GLY A 177 -17.17 18.67 13.15
N LEU A 178 -18.12 18.50 12.23
CA LEU A 178 -18.81 17.23 12.00
C LEU A 178 -17.87 16.20 11.35
N GLY A 179 -17.08 16.60 10.35
CA GLY A 179 -16.07 15.72 9.74
C GLY A 179 -15.06 15.19 10.76
N LEU A 180 -14.51 16.09 11.59
CA LEU A 180 -13.55 15.72 12.65
C LEU A 180 -14.18 14.88 13.76
N ALA A 181 -15.44 15.15 14.10
CA ALA A 181 -16.18 14.34 15.08
C ALA A 181 -16.46 12.92 14.56
N ASN A 182 -16.72 12.77 13.25
CA ASN A 182 -16.97 11.47 12.62
C ASN A 182 -15.74 10.57 12.61
N LEU A 183 -14.57 11.14 12.33
CA LEU A 183 -13.27 10.46 12.46
C LEU A 183 -13.09 9.77 13.81
N ARG A 184 -13.50 10.44 14.90
CA ARG A 184 -13.36 9.94 16.28
C ARG A 184 -14.49 8.98 16.69
N ARG A 185 -15.70 9.12 16.12
CA ARG A 185 -16.89 8.35 16.53
C ARG A 185 -16.99 6.95 15.95
N ARG A 186 -16.51 6.73 14.72
CA ARG A 186 -16.59 5.41 14.05
C ARG A 186 -15.20 4.88 13.72
N SER A 187 -14.39 4.75 14.77
CA SER A 187 -12.96 4.38 14.73
C SER A 187 -12.66 3.16 13.85
N SER A 188 -13.41 2.06 13.96
CA SER A 188 -13.00 0.80 13.30
C SER A 188 -12.91 0.86 11.78
N ARG A 189 -13.63 1.76 11.10
CA ARG A 189 -13.67 1.82 9.62
C ARG A 189 -12.71 2.86 9.05
N SER A 190 -12.62 4.03 9.68
CA SER A 190 -11.62 5.05 9.33
C SER A 190 -10.19 4.59 9.66
N LEU A 191 -10.00 3.76 10.71
CA LEU A 191 -8.69 3.20 11.06
C LEU A 191 -8.17 2.24 9.99
N LEU A 192 -9.03 1.37 9.44
CA LEU A 192 -8.63 0.42 8.40
C LEU A 192 -8.23 1.14 7.11
N GLY A 193 -8.99 2.17 6.73
CA GLY A 193 -8.64 3.00 5.57
C GLY A 193 -7.37 3.82 5.77
N GLY A 194 -7.21 4.43 6.95
CA GLY A 194 -5.99 5.15 7.32
C GLY A 194 -4.77 4.24 7.41
N ALA A 195 -4.91 3.01 7.88
CA ALA A 195 -3.85 2.02 7.93
C ALA A 195 -3.39 1.60 6.53
N ALA A 196 -4.32 1.33 5.61
CA ALA A 196 -3.99 1.01 4.22
C ALA A 196 -3.23 2.15 3.53
N LEU A 197 -3.68 3.39 3.73
CA LEU A 197 -2.99 4.62 3.29
C LEU A 197 -1.57 4.72 3.87
N ALA A 198 -1.43 4.52 5.19
CA ALA A 198 -0.14 4.55 5.87
C ALA A 198 0.83 3.48 5.36
N LEU A 199 0.35 2.28 5.05
CA LEU A 199 1.21 1.24 4.49
C LEU A 199 1.64 1.57 3.07
N GLY A 200 0.75 2.12 2.25
CA GLY A 200 1.08 2.56 0.89
C GLY A 200 2.14 3.66 0.90
N THR A 201 1.98 4.68 1.76
CA THR A 201 2.99 5.75 1.88
C THR A 201 4.27 5.25 2.54
N SER A 202 4.20 4.37 3.55
CA SER A 202 5.39 3.73 4.14
C SER A 202 6.19 2.93 3.12
N ALA A 203 5.50 2.18 2.26
CA ALA A 203 6.12 1.41 1.19
C ALA A 203 6.83 2.32 0.19
N LEU A 204 6.18 3.41 -0.21
CA LEU A 204 6.75 4.41 -1.10
C LEU A 204 7.98 5.10 -0.47
N THR A 205 7.89 5.52 0.79
CA THR A 205 9.01 6.13 1.52
C THR A 205 10.19 5.17 1.64
N LEU A 206 9.93 3.90 1.96
CA LEU A 206 10.97 2.88 2.08
C LEU A 206 11.63 2.60 0.73
N LEU A 207 10.84 2.49 -0.34
CA LEU A 207 11.34 2.30 -1.69
C LEU A 207 12.25 3.44 -2.13
N VAL A 208 11.82 4.69 -1.95
CA VAL A 208 12.63 5.87 -2.29
C VAL A 208 13.91 5.91 -1.43
N ALA A 209 13.81 5.61 -0.13
CA ALA A 209 14.97 5.55 0.76
C ALA A 209 15.99 4.48 0.34
N ILE A 210 15.52 3.27 -0.03
CA ILE A 210 16.38 2.19 -0.51
C ILE A 210 17.04 2.59 -1.83
N THR A 211 16.33 3.24 -2.76
CA THR A 211 16.90 3.66 -4.04
C THR A 211 18.00 4.71 -3.89
N THR A 212 17.80 5.74 -3.07
CA THR A 212 18.78 6.81 -2.87
C THR A 212 20.02 6.31 -2.12
N GLN A 213 19.86 5.35 -1.21
CA GLN A 213 20.97 4.78 -0.45
C GLN A 213 21.83 3.77 -1.24
N PHE A 214 21.27 3.21 -2.32
CA PHE A 214 21.99 2.36 -3.26
C PHE A 214 22.93 3.15 -4.18
N GLU A 215 22.49 4.32 -4.65
CA GLU A 215 23.30 5.20 -5.49
C GLU A 215 24.61 5.61 -4.79
N GLY A 216 24.58 5.83 -3.48
CA GLY A 216 25.79 6.17 -2.71
C GLY A 216 26.82 5.03 -2.55
N ARG A 217 26.46 3.76 -2.76
CA ARG A 217 27.36 2.60 -2.52
C ARG A 217 27.99 2.00 -3.77
N LEU A 218 27.40 2.21 -4.96
CA LEU A 218 27.92 1.65 -6.23
C LEU A 218 28.84 2.60 -7.01
N VAL A 219 28.88 3.88 -6.66
CA VAL A 219 29.71 4.89 -7.34
C VAL A 219 31.19 4.58 -7.13
N GLY A 220 31.90 4.31 -8.24
CA GLY A 220 33.35 4.19 -8.27
C GLY A 220 33.93 2.87 -8.79
N THR A 221 33.13 1.94 -9.32
CA THR A 221 33.69 0.75 -10.01
C THR A 221 33.10 0.59 -11.40
N LEU A 222 33.95 0.26 -12.38
CA LEU A 222 33.54 0.12 -13.79
C LEU A 222 32.41 -0.92 -13.94
N LEU A 223 32.45 -2.04 -13.22
CA LEU A 223 31.38 -3.06 -13.22
C LEU A 223 30.09 -2.57 -12.53
N GLY A 224 30.21 -1.73 -11.49
CA GLY A 224 29.08 -1.13 -10.79
C GLY A 224 28.27 -0.19 -11.70
N ASP A 225 28.94 0.61 -12.53
CA ASP A 225 28.28 1.55 -13.44
C ASP A 225 27.45 0.81 -14.52
N VAL A 226 27.99 -0.24 -15.16
CA VAL A 226 27.25 -0.99 -16.19
C VAL A 226 26.07 -1.77 -15.61
N VAL A 227 26.26 -2.41 -14.45
CA VAL A 227 25.20 -3.18 -13.78
C VAL A 227 24.12 -2.25 -13.22
N SER A 228 24.47 -1.05 -12.76
CA SER A 228 23.50 -0.07 -12.25
C SER A 228 22.50 0.40 -13.30
N VAL A 229 22.89 0.46 -14.58
CA VAL A 229 22.01 0.87 -15.68
C VAL A 229 20.97 -0.20 -15.98
N GLN A 230 21.37 -1.47 -15.99
CA GLN A 230 20.47 -2.58 -16.34
C GLN A 230 19.50 -2.94 -15.21
N VAL A 231 19.90 -2.79 -13.93
CA VAL A 231 19.00 -2.98 -12.78
C VAL A 231 17.96 -1.85 -12.68
N ARG A 232 18.26 -0.65 -13.19
CA ARG A 232 17.39 0.54 -13.07
C ARG A 232 16.07 0.39 -13.81
N GLU A 233 16.04 -0.23 -14.99
CA GLU A 233 14.80 -0.36 -15.78
C GLU A 233 13.74 -1.21 -15.07
N ALA A 234 14.14 -2.33 -14.47
CA ALA A 234 13.23 -3.20 -13.71
C ALA A 234 12.74 -2.54 -12.41
N ASP A 235 13.64 -1.83 -11.71
CA ASP A 235 13.29 -1.09 -10.50
C ASP A 235 12.28 0.04 -10.78
N TYR A 236 12.45 0.81 -11.87
CA TYR A 236 11.48 1.85 -12.24
C TYR A 236 10.11 1.26 -12.56
N ALA A 237 10.04 0.13 -13.27
CA ALA A 237 8.78 -0.54 -13.55
C ALA A 237 8.07 -0.99 -12.25
N ALA A 238 8.83 -1.54 -11.29
CA ALA A 238 8.29 -1.93 -9.98
C ALA A 238 7.81 -0.72 -9.17
N VAL A 239 8.55 0.40 -9.19
CA VAL A 239 8.15 1.66 -8.54
C VAL A 239 6.85 2.20 -9.13
N ILE A 240 6.74 2.24 -10.46
CA ILE A 240 5.53 2.70 -11.15
C ILE A 240 4.35 1.79 -10.80
N ALA A 241 4.53 0.47 -10.81
CA ALA A 241 3.50 -0.48 -10.43
C ALA A 241 3.03 -0.28 -8.98
N MET A 242 3.96 -0.11 -8.03
CA MET A 242 3.63 0.18 -6.64
C MET A 242 2.90 1.51 -6.47
N LEU A 243 3.30 2.54 -7.21
CA LEU A 243 2.63 3.84 -7.17
C LEU A 243 1.20 3.74 -7.69
N VAL A 244 0.98 3.07 -8.83
CA VAL A 244 -0.36 2.82 -9.39
C VAL A 244 -1.22 2.03 -8.40
N LEU A 245 -0.68 0.94 -7.82
CA LEU A 245 -1.37 0.15 -6.81
C LEU A 245 -1.73 1.00 -5.58
N ALA A 246 -0.83 1.87 -5.12
CA ALA A 246 -1.11 2.78 -4.02
C ALA A 246 -2.29 3.71 -4.35
N VAL A 247 -2.31 4.34 -5.53
CA VAL A 247 -3.45 5.19 -5.95
C VAL A 247 -4.76 4.40 -5.94
N ILE A 248 -4.76 3.18 -6.51
CA ILE A 248 -5.95 2.33 -6.58
C ILE A 248 -6.43 1.94 -5.18
N CYS A 249 -5.52 1.52 -4.29
CA CYS A 249 -5.84 1.17 -2.91
C CYS A 249 -6.48 2.34 -2.16
N VAL A 250 -5.93 3.54 -2.32
CA VAL A 250 -6.47 4.76 -1.72
C VAL A 250 -7.87 5.08 -2.26
N ALA A 251 -8.04 5.00 -3.57
CA ALA A 251 -9.34 5.23 -4.20
C ALA A 251 -10.39 4.21 -3.74
N ASP A 252 -10.05 2.93 -3.67
CA ASP A 252 -10.93 1.86 -3.21
C ASP A 252 -11.38 2.08 -1.75
N VAL A 253 -10.44 2.40 -0.87
CA VAL A 253 -10.72 2.71 0.54
C VAL A 253 -11.65 3.91 0.69
N LEU A 254 -11.38 5.00 -0.04
CA LEU A 254 -12.19 6.22 0.02
C LEU A 254 -13.59 5.97 -0.57
N TYR A 255 -13.66 5.26 -1.69
CA TYR A 255 -14.91 4.87 -2.32
C TYR A 255 -15.75 4.00 -1.39
N LEU A 256 -15.14 2.99 -0.75
CA LEU A 256 -15.82 2.11 0.19
C LEU A 256 -16.33 2.88 1.41
N ASN A 257 -15.55 3.82 1.96
CA ASN A 257 -15.96 4.65 3.09
C ASN A 257 -17.18 5.52 2.74
N VAL A 258 -17.17 6.15 1.55
CA VAL A 258 -18.32 6.93 1.05
C VAL A 258 -19.53 6.04 0.81
N ARG A 259 -19.35 4.88 0.18
CA ARG A 259 -20.43 3.93 -0.13
C ARG A 259 -21.07 3.36 1.14
N GLU A 260 -20.28 2.97 2.14
CA GLU A 260 -20.79 2.48 3.42
C GLU A 260 -21.57 3.55 4.22
N ARG A 261 -21.42 4.83 3.86
CA ARG A 261 -22.13 5.97 4.47
C ARG A 261 -23.22 6.57 3.59
N ALA A 262 -23.56 5.93 2.47
CA ALA A 262 -24.58 6.44 1.55
C ALA A 262 -25.92 6.70 2.25
N ALA A 263 -26.34 5.83 3.17
CA ALA A 263 -27.53 6.02 4.00
C ALA A 263 -27.45 7.27 4.89
N GLU A 264 -26.30 7.52 5.53
CA GLU A 264 -26.09 8.74 6.33
C GLU A 264 -26.22 10.00 5.46
N PHE A 265 -25.62 9.99 4.28
CA PHE A 265 -25.74 11.11 3.34
C PHE A 265 -27.17 11.29 2.83
N ALA A 266 -27.91 10.21 2.62
CA ALA A 266 -29.33 10.27 2.26
C ALA A 266 -30.17 10.93 3.37
N THR A 267 -29.92 10.59 4.64
CA THR A 267 -30.60 11.27 5.77
C THR A 267 -30.24 12.75 5.86
N LEU A 268 -28.97 13.11 5.65
CA LEU A 268 -28.55 14.52 5.64
C LEU A 268 -29.25 15.30 4.51
N ARG A 269 -29.31 14.73 3.30
CA ARG A 269 -30.08 15.31 2.18
C ARG A 269 -31.56 15.47 2.52
N ALA A 270 -32.18 14.47 3.14
CA ALA A 270 -33.58 14.53 3.56
C ALA A 270 -33.84 15.63 4.60
N THR A 271 -32.85 15.92 5.46
CA THR A 271 -32.91 17.03 6.43
C THR A 271 -32.54 18.41 5.85
N GLY A 272 -32.38 18.53 4.53
CA GLY A 272 -32.16 19.81 3.85
C GLY A 272 -30.70 20.20 3.62
N TRP A 273 -29.74 19.28 3.80
CA TRP A 273 -28.33 19.58 3.49
C TRP A 273 -28.09 19.69 1.99
N THR A 274 -27.33 20.70 1.58
CA THR A 274 -26.94 20.90 0.18
C THR A 274 -25.87 19.88 -0.26
N GLU A 275 -25.87 19.53 -1.56
CA GLU A 275 -24.83 18.70 -2.17
C GLU A 275 -23.41 19.23 -1.93
N THR A 276 -23.25 20.56 -1.88
CA THR A 276 -21.96 21.20 -1.59
C THR A 276 -21.51 20.99 -0.15
N SER A 277 -22.43 21.00 0.81
CA SER A 277 -22.12 20.76 2.23
C SER A 277 -21.73 19.32 2.47
N ILE A 278 -22.36 18.38 1.76
CA ILE A 278 -22.04 16.95 1.84
C ILE A 278 -20.70 16.67 1.15
N ALA A 279 -20.45 17.24 -0.03
CA ALA A 279 -19.17 17.14 -0.70
C ALA A 279 -18.03 17.72 0.16
N ALA A 280 -18.26 18.87 0.82
CA ALA A 280 -17.29 19.48 1.74
C ALA A 280 -17.04 18.60 2.98
N LEU A 281 -18.08 17.94 3.51
CA LEU A 281 -17.94 17.00 4.63
C LEU A 281 -17.04 15.82 4.25
N ILE A 282 -17.29 15.21 3.08
CA ILE A 282 -16.51 14.09 2.55
C ILE A 282 -15.07 14.52 2.26
N ALA A 283 -14.89 15.71 1.69
CA ALA A 283 -13.57 16.26 1.41
C ALA A 283 -12.76 16.46 2.71
N VAL A 284 -13.34 17.09 3.73
CA VAL A 284 -12.66 17.30 5.02
C VAL A 284 -12.27 15.98 5.66
N GLU A 285 -13.18 15.01 5.69
CA GLU A 285 -12.89 13.70 6.28
C GLU A 285 -11.84 12.93 5.49
N GLY A 286 -11.98 12.87 4.16
CA GLY A 286 -11.04 12.21 3.27
C GLY A 286 -9.64 12.82 3.35
N VAL A 287 -9.52 14.15 3.36
CA VAL A 287 -8.25 14.85 3.51
C VAL A 287 -7.65 14.59 4.88
N ALA A 288 -8.44 14.58 5.95
CA ALA A 288 -7.95 14.29 7.29
C ALA A 288 -7.46 12.84 7.43
N VAL A 289 -8.17 11.85 6.89
CA VAL A 289 -7.70 10.46 6.82
C VAL A 289 -6.44 10.35 5.97
N GLY A 290 -6.42 11.02 4.81
CA GLY A 290 -5.28 11.04 3.89
C GLY A 290 -4.02 11.62 4.52
N LEU A 291 -4.13 12.76 5.21
CA LEU A 291 -3.02 13.40 5.92
C LEU A 291 -2.52 12.53 7.09
N LEU A 292 -3.43 12.03 7.94
CA LEU A 292 -3.04 11.16 9.06
C LEU A 292 -2.37 9.89 8.55
N GLY A 293 -2.93 9.25 7.52
CA GLY A 293 -2.36 8.07 6.88
C GLY A 293 -0.99 8.36 6.29
N SER A 294 -0.85 9.45 5.51
CA SER A 294 0.42 9.77 4.85
C SER A 294 1.53 10.12 5.84
N LEU A 295 1.22 10.86 6.91
CA LEU A 295 2.14 11.18 8.01
C LEU A 295 2.59 9.94 8.77
N VAL A 296 1.65 9.09 9.20
CA VAL A 296 1.97 7.85 9.92
C VAL A 296 2.81 6.94 9.04
N GLY A 297 2.42 6.78 7.78
CA GLY A 297 3.14 5.92 6.85
C GLY A 297 4.53 6.41 6.53
N ALA A 298 4.71 7.71 6.25
CA ALA A 298 6.02 8.29 6.05
C ALA A 298 6.90 8.11 7.31
N GLY A 299 6.34 8.31 8.50
CA GLY A 299 7.05 8.06 9.77
C GLY A 299 7.50 6.62 9.92
N VAL A 300 6.62 5.65 9.63
CA VAL A 300 6.95 4.22 9.65
C VAL A 300 7.99 3.87 8.58
N GLY A 301 7.88 4.42 7.37
CA GLY A 301 8.83 4.21 6.28
C GLY A 301 10.22 4.75 6.61
N VAL A 302 10.31 5.95 7.19
CA VAL A 302 11.56 6.53 7.69
C VAL A 302 12.15 5.69 8.82
N ALA A 303 11.34 5.26 9.79
CA ALA A 303 11.79 4.41 10.89
C ALA A 303 12.34 3.07 10.38
N ALA A 304 11.67 2.44 9.41
CA ALA A 304 12.14 1.22 8.77
C ALA A 304 13.46 1.45 8.02
N ALA A 305 13.58 2.56 7.27
CA ALA A 305 14.81 2.92 6.57
C ALA A 305 15.99 3.15 7.53
N LEU A 306 15.76 3.80 8.67
CA LEU A 306 16.76 4.00 9.72
C LEU A 306 17.23 2.68 10.35
N GLY A 307 16.29 1.77 10.63
CA GLY A 307 16.62 0.43 11.14
C GLY A 307 17.47 -0.39 10.17
N LEU A 308 17.35 -0.12 8.87
CA LEU A 308 18.13 -0.79 7.82
C LEU A 308 19.50 -0.15 7.59
N SER A 309 19.60 1.18 7.72
CA SER A 309 20.84 1.93 7.45
C SER A 309 21.81 1.93 8.62
N GLY A 310 21.32 1.87 9.87
CA GLY A 310 22.15 1.80 11.08
C GLY A 310 22.98 3.04 11.40
N SER A 311 22.88 4.11 10.60
CA SER A 311 23.69 5.33 10.72
C SER A 311 22.82 6.60 10.80
N ALA A 312 22.92 7.30 11.93
CA ALA A 312 22.20 8.54 12.22
C ALA A 312 22.59 9.72 11.30
N ASP A 313 23.73 9.64 10.62
CA ASP A 313 24.22 10.66 9.68
C ASP A 313 23.25 10.91 8.50
N SER A 314 22.36 9.95 8.23
CA SER A 314 21.34 10.03 7.17
C SER A 314 19.96 10.56 7.62
N LEU A 315 19.79 10.94 8.89
CA LEU A 315 18.50 11.34 9.47
C LEU A 315 17.85 12.51 8.71
N ASN A 316 18.61 13.57 8.44
CA ASN A 316 18.06 14.76 7.76
C ASN A 316 17.58 14.43 6.34
N ALA A 317 18.34 13.63 5.59
CA ALA A 317 17.96 13.20 4.24
C ALA A 317 16.69 12.33 4.27
N LEU A 318 16.60 11.40 5.23
CA LEU A 318 15.44 10.53 5.38
C LEU A 318 14.19 11.30 5.83
N LEU A 319 14.32 12.32 6.69
CA LEU A 319 13.21 13.17 7.10
C LEU A 319 12.69 14.04 5.93
N VAL A 320 13.58 14.59 5.11
CA VAL A 320 13.19 15.33 3.89
C VAL A 320 12.45 14.41 2.92
N LEU A 321 12.98 13.20 2.67
CA LEU A 321 12.33 12.18 1.85
C LEU A 321 10.97 11.75 2.40
N GLY A 322 10.87 11.55 3.72
CA GLY A 322 9.62 11.29 4.42
C GLY A 322 8.61 12.42 4.22
N GLY A 323 9.05 13.69 4.32
CA GLY A 323 8.21 14.86 4.07
C GLY A 323 7.68 14.91 2.64
N VAL A 324 8.55 14.73 1.64
CA VAL A 324 8.16 14.71 0.22
C VAL A 324 7.14 13.61 -0.06
N THR A 325 7.38 12.40 0.45
CA THR A 325 6.48 11.26 0.25
C THR A 325 5.16 11.40 1.01
N ALA A 326 5.15 12.04 2.18
CA ALA A 326 3.93 12.38 2.91
C ALA A 326 3.06 13.39 2.14
N VAL A 327 3.68 14.42 1.55
CA VAL A 327 2.99 15.43 0.72
C VAL A 327 2.44 14.79 -0.55
N ALA A 328 3.24 13.97 -1.24
CA ALA A 328 2.80 13.24 -2.42
C ALA A 328 1.62 12.30 -2.10
N GLY A 329 1.71 11.55 -1.00
CA GLY A 329 0.62 10.67 -0.54
C GLY A 329 -0.66 11.42 -0.19
N ALA A 330 -0.54 12.57 0.46
CA ALA A 330 -1.69 13.43 0.77
C ALA A 330 -2.32 14.02 -0.51
N ALA A 331 -1.51 14.42 -1.48
CA ALA A 331 -1.99 14.92 -2.76
C ALA A 331 -2.72 13.83 -3.56
N VAL A 332 -2.19 12.62 -3.59
CA VAL A 332 -2.84 11.45 -4.20
C VAL A 332 -4.18 11.16 -3.53
N ALA A 333 -4.25 11.18 -2.20
CA ALA A 333 -5.49 10.99 -1.47
C ALA A 333 -6.52 12.09 -1.77
N ALA A 334 -6.09 13.35 -1.88
CA ALA A 334 -6.96 14.46 -2.24
C ALA A 334 -7.50 14.33 -3.67
N LEU A 335 -6.67 13.93 -4.63
CA LEU A 335 -7.07 13.67 -6.01
C LEU A 335 -8.04 12.49 -6.11
N ALA A 336 -7.78 11.41 -5.36
CA ALA A 336 -8.62 10.23 -5.32
C ALA A 336 -10.04 10.51 -4.79
N LEU A 337 -10.26 11.58 -4.02
CA LEU A 337 -11.60 11.98 -3.55
C LEU A 337 -12.51 12.51 -4.65
N VAL A 338 -11.97 12.93 -5.80
CA VAL A 338 -12.78 13.45 -6.91
C VAL A 338 -13.75 12.37 -7.43
N ALA A 339 -13.30 11.13 -7.55
CA ALA A 339 -14.12 10.02 -8.03
C ALA A 339 -15.33 9.71 -7.13
N PRO A 340 -15.20 9.48 -5.80
CA PRO A 340 -16.35 9.22 -4.95
C PRO A 340 -17.27 10.45 -4.79
N ILE A 341 -16.74 11.67 -4.74
CA ILE A 341 -17.56 12.90 -4.64
C ILE A 341 -18.45 13.04 -5.89
N THR A 342 -17.91 12.78 -7.08
CA THR A 342 -18.68 12.83 -8.32
C THR A 342 -19.66 11.66 -8.45
N ALA A 343 -19.27 10.45 -8.02
CA ALA A 343 -20.15 9.29 -8.00
C ALA A 343 -21.38 9.51 -7.10
N GLN A 344 -21.19 10.14 -5.93
CA GLN A 344 -22.28 10.43 -5.01
C GLN A 344 -23.33 11.41 -5.55
N ARG A 345 -22.91 12.37 -6.39
CA ARG A 345 -23.85 13.28 -7.06
C ARG A 345 -24.81 12.56 -8.00
N ARG A 346 -24.46 11.37 -8.46
CA ARG A 346 -25.27 10.57 -9.41
C ARG A 346 -26.21 9.58 -8.73
N GLN A 347 -26.20 9.48 -7.40
CA GLN A 347 -27.03 8.51 -6.68
C GLN A 347 -28.42 9.08 -6.36
N ASN A 348 -29.47 8.33 -6.75
CA ASN A 348 -30.86 8.66 -6.46
C ASN A 348 -31.16 8.44 -4.97
N THR A 349 -31.45 9.52 -4.25
CA THR A 349 -31.81 9.52 -2.82
C THR A 349 -32.96 8.59 -2.48
N VAL A 350 -33.98 8.54 -3.34
CA VAL A 350 -35.18 7.72 -3.12
C VAL A 350 -34.86 6.23 -3.11
N ARG A 351 -33.97 5.77 -3.99
CA ARG A 351 -33.59 4.35 -4.09
C ARG A 351 -32.76 3.91 -2.89
N LEU A 352 -31.88 4.78 -2.40
CA LEU A 352 -31.05 4.50 -1.23
C LEU A 352 -31.86 4.41 0.07
N LEU A 353 -32.93 5.21 0.20
CA LEU A 353 -33.83 5.14 1.36
C LEU A 353 -34.73 3.89 1.32
N ALA A 354 -35.12 3.44 0.13
CA ALA A 354 -35.94 2.25 -0.05
C ALA A 354 -35.15 0.92 0.08
N GLU A 355 -33.81 0.97 0.07
CA GLU A 355 -32.95 -0.23 0.20
C GLU A 355 -32.70 -0.60 1.68
N ASP A 356 -33.05 0.29 2.62
CA ASP A 356 -32.90 0.13 4.07
C ASP A 356 -34.24 -0.17 4.81
N ASP A 357 -35.38 -0.18 4.09
CA ASP A 357 -36.72 -0.60 4.57
C ASP A 357 -36.99 -2.08 4.23
#